data_AF-A0A954SW55-F1
#
_entry.id   AF-A0A954SW55-F1
#
_cell.length_a   1.000
_cell.length_b   1.000
_cell.length_c   1.000
_cell.angle_alpha   90.00
_cell.angle_beta   90.00
_cell.angle_gamma   90.00
#
_symmetry.space_group_name_H-M   'P 1'
#
loop_
_entity.id
_entity.type
_entity.pdbx_description
1 polymer ?
#
loop_
_entity_poly.entity_id
_entity_poly.type
_entity_poly.pdbx_seq_one_letter_code
_entity_poly.pdbx_strand_id
1 'polypeptide(L)'
;MDPLHFFIAMGPLAAYSALMGRTNTLGRPFVTSGARDAAALGVALTGVAAAGPLELFLPESANRWFPGGIWILLLLLYSLSLSLVVLLLRPRVVVYNVGLEDFRPRLASVVKQLDNDSRWAGDCVTLPSLHVQLTIEYQPWTRTVQLVSAGGRQDPLGWKQVERSLAKELREVKSPSLPIGYGLLAFGLLLACGSAIWVTLARQSVADSLAEMLRL
;
A
#
# COMPACT_ATOMS: atom_id res chain seq x y z
N MET A 1 -12.48 5.92 -24.24
CA MET A 1 -11.84 6.50 -23.04
C MET A 1 -10.89 7.56 -23.53
N ASP A 2 -11.05 8.78 -23.00
CA ASP A 2 -10.14 9.86 -23.38
C ASP A 2 -8.75 9.64 -22.78
N PRO A 3 -7.71 10.14 -23.45
CA PRO A 3 -6.32 9.99 -22.99
C PRO A 3 -6.11 10.56 -21.57
N LEU A 4 -6.85 11.61 -21.21
CA LEU A 4 -6.81 12.23 -19.88
C LEU A 4 -7.43 11.32 -18.81
N HIS A 5 -8.61 10.75 -19.07
CA HIS A 5 -9.26 9.79 -18.18
C HIS A 5 -8.36 8.55 -17.96
N PHE A 6 -7.72 8.06 -19.02
CA PHE A 6 -6.77 6.94 -18.92
C PHE A 6 -5.53 7.29 -18.08
N PHE A 7 -4.96 8.49 -18.25
CA PHE A 7 -3.82 8.94 -17.45
C PHE A 7 -4.17 9.09 -15.97
N ILE A 8 -5.33 9.68 -15.65
CA ILE A 8 -5.81 9.79 -14.27
C ILE A 8 -6.04 8.41 -13.67
N ALA A 9 -6.57 7.47 -14.46
CA ALA A 9 -6.80 6.10 -14.01
C ALA A 9 -5.50 5.35 -13.71
N MET A 10 -4.54 5.41 -14.63
CA MET A 10 -3.35 4.57 -14.61
C MET A 10 -2.16 5.22 -13.90
N GLY A 11 -2.14 6.54 -13.73
CA GLY A 11 -1.04 7.28 -13.12
C GLY A 11 -0.70 6.87 -11.69
N PRO A 12 -1.67 6.88 -10.75
CA PRO A 12 -1.44 6.45 -9.37
C PRO A 12 -1.02 4.98 -9.28
N LEU A 13 -1.59 4.12 -10.13
CA LEU A 13 -1.25 2.70 -10.21
C LEU A 13 0.20 2.50 -10.70
N ALA A 14 0.61 3.23 -11.75
CA ALA A 14 1.96 3.20 -12.27
C ALA A 14 3.00 3.62 -11.21
N ALA A 15 2.70 4.67 -10.44
CA ALA A 15 3.54 5.14 -9.35
C ALA A 15 3.70 4.08 -8.25
N TYR A 16 2.61 3.41 -7.86
CA TYR A 16 2.64 2.32 -6.88
C TYR A 16 3.44 1.12 -7.38
N SER A 17 3.21 0.66 -8.61
CA SER A 17 3.97 -0.44 -9.21
C SER A 17 5.46 -0.13 -9.30
N ALA A 18 5.83 1.10 -9.69
CA ALA A 18 7.22 1.53 -9.73
C ALA A 18 7.86 1.58 -8.33
N LEU A 19 7.13 2.06 -7.32
CA LEU A 19 7.59 2.07 -5.93
C LEU A 19 7.82 0.64 -5.41
N MET A 20 6.87 -0.27 -5.64
CA MET A 20 6.99 -1.67 -5.27
C MET A 20 8.10 -2.39 -6.04
N GLY A 21 8.30 -2.07 -7.32
CA GLY A 21 9.42 -2.59 -8.09
C GLY A 21 10.77 -2.10 -7.53
N ARG A 22 10.85 -0.84 -7.13
CA ARG A 22 12.05 -0.27 -6.50
C ARG A 22 12.35 -0.92 -5.15
N THR A 23 11.35 -1.11 -4.29
CA THR A 23 11.58 -1.77 -2.99
C THR A 23 12.05 -3.20 -3.17
N ASN A 24 11.51 -3.96 -4.13
CA ASN A 24 11.92 -5.34 -4.42
C ASN A 24 13.30 -5.47 -5.11
N THR A 25 13.81 -4.40 -5.73
CA THR A 25 15.13 -4.39 -6.40
C THR A 25 16.26 -3.86 -5.51
N LEU A 26 15.95 -3.09 -4.47
CA LEU A 26 16.93 -2.46 -3.58
C LEU A 26 17.79 -3.43 -2.73
N GLY A 27 17.50 -4.74 -2.78
CA GLY A 27 18.31 -5.78 -2.12
C GLY A 27 18.41 -5.63 -0.60
N ARG A 28 17.41 -4.99 0.01
CA ARG A 28 17.31 -4.75 1.46
C ARG A 28 15.89 -5.04 1.93
N PRO A 29 15.72 -5.58 3.15
CA PRO A 29 14.40 -5.72 3.74
C PRO A 29 13.73 -4.36 3.92
N PHE A 30 12.45 -4.28 3.58
CA PHE A 30 11.64 -3.09 3.78
C PHE A 30 10.50 -3.41 4.75
N VAL A 31 10.46 -2.69 5.87
CA VAL A 31 9.44 -2.86 6.91
C VAL A 31 8.40 -1.76 6.76
N THR A 32 7.13 -2.14 6.67
CA THR A 32 5.99 -1.22 6.65
C THR A 32 4.87 -1.75 7.54
N SER A 33 3.96 -0.87 7.95
CA SER A 33 2.71 -1.33 8.56
C SER A 33 1.72 -1.70 7.45
N GLY A 34 0.91 -2.74 7.67
CA GLY A 34 -0.08 -3.12 6.67
C GLY A 34 -1.23 -2.12 6.52
N ALA A 35 -1.35 -1.17 7.44
CA ALA A 35 -2.23 0.00 7.28
C ALA A 35 -1.64 1.00 6.27
N ARG A 36 -0.33 1.30 6.35
CA ARG A 36 0.36 2.14 5.36
C ARG A 36 0.37 1.50 3.98
N ASP A 37 0.61 0.19 3.92
CA ASP A 37 0.57 -0.57 2.67
C ASP A 37 -0.83 -0.55 2.03
N ALA A 38 -1.88 -0.84 2.81
CA ALA A 38 -3.25 -0.76 2.34
C ALA A 38 -3.67 0.66 1.92
N ALA A 39 -3.22 1.68 2.65
CA ALA A 39 -3.46 3.08 2.28
C ALA A 39 -2.76 3.44 0.96
N ALA A 40 -1.50 3.02 0.77
CA ALA A 40 -0.77 3.25 -0.47
C ALA A 40 -1.44 2.55 -1.66
N LEU A 41 -1.91 1.31 -1.47
CA LEU A 41 -2.68 0.59 -2.48
C LEU A 41 -4.02 1.28 -2.77
N GLY A 42 -4.73 1.75 -1.74
CA GLY A 42 -5.97 2.52 -1.91
C GLY A 42 -5.75 3.79 -2.71
N VAL A 43 -4.69 4.55 -2.41
CA VAL A 43 -4.29 5.72 -3.21
C VAL A 43 -3.96 5.32 -4.64
N ALA A 44 -3.29 4.19 -4.86
CA ALA A 44 -3.00 3.69 -6.21
C ALA A 44 -4.27 3.35 -7.01
N LEU A 45 -5.33 2.91 -6.32
CA LEU A 45 -6.63 2.58 -6.90
C LEU A 45 -7.57 3.78 -7.05
N THR A 46 -7.22 4.96 -6.54
CA THR A 46 -8.05 6.18 -6.69
C THR A 46 -8.35 6.48 -8.14
N GLY A 47 -7.36 6.36 -9.01
CA GLY A 47 -7.53 6.60 -10.45
C GLY A 47 -8.52 5.63 -11.08
N VAL A 48 -8.40 4.34 -10.80
CA VAL A 48 -9.30 3.31 -11.31
C VAL A 48 -10.72 3.49 -10.75
N ALA A 49 -10.84 3.87 -9.49
CA ALA A 49 -12.12 4.19 -8.87
C ALA A 49 -12.77 5.42 -9.54
N ALA A 50 -11.98 6.46 -9.85
CA ALA A 50 -12.45 7.69 -10.46
C ALA A 50 -12.95 7.46 -11.90
N ALA A 51 -12.26 6.64 -12.69
CA ALA A 51 -12.59 6.38 -14.09
C ALA A 51 -13.67 5.31 -14.32
N GLY A 52 -14.35 4.82 -13.28
CA GLY A 52 -15.37 3.78 -13.45
C GLY A 52 -16.44 3.78 -12.35
N PRO A 53 -16.21 3.14 -11.20
CA PRO A 53 -17.24 3.01 -10.17
C PRO A 53 -17.79 4.34 -9.66
N LEU A 54 -16.96 5.38 -9.51
CA LEU A 54 -17.40 6.68 -9.01
C LEU A 54 -18.30 7.42 -10.01
N GLU A 55 -18.13 7.20 -11.32
CA GLU A 55 -19.04 7.75 -12.33
C GLU A 55 -20.45 7.18 -12.22
N LEU A 56 -20.59 5.91 -11.81
CA LEU A 56 -21.91 5.28 -11.61
C LEU A 56 -22.69 5.90 -10.44
N PHE A 57 -22.00 6.58 -9.52
CA PHE A 57 -22.62 7.26 -8.39
C PHE A 57 -22.90 8.74 -8.67
N LEU A 58 -22.73 9.24 -9.90
CA LEU A 58 -23.09 10.60 -10.31
C LEU A 58 -24.60 10.69 -10.64
N PRO A 59 -25.44 11.27 -9.77
CA PRO A 59 -26.84 11.50 -10.10
C PRO A 59 -26.91 12.72 -11.03
N GLU A 60 -27.43 12.54 -12.25
CA GLU A 60 -27.59 13.64 -13.23
C GLU A 60 -28.43 14.82 -12.69
N SER A 61 -29.30 14.54 -11.72
CA SER A 61 -30.09 15.56 -11.03
C SER A 61 -29.25 16.47 -10.15
N ALA A 62 -28.21 15.96 -9.48
CA ALA A 62 -27.35 16.74 -8.60
C ALA A 62 -26.38 17.63 -9.36
N ASN A 63 -25.87 17.17 -10.52
CA ASN A 63 -24.89 17.93 -11.31
C ASN A 63 -25.47 19.23 -11.87
N ARG A 64 -26.79 19.31 -12.02
CA ARG A 64 -27.50 20.55 -12.40
C ARG A 64 -27.47 21.64 -11.32
N TRP A 65 -27.38 21.27 -10.04
CA TRP A 65 -27.38 22.22 -8.93
C TRP A 65 -25.97 22.57 -8.45
N PHE A 66 -25.01 21.65 -8.63
CA PHE A 66 -23.64 21.84 -8.17
C PHE A 66 -22.63 21.28 -9.20
N PRO A 67 -22.42 22.00 -10.32
CA PRO A 67 -21.54 21.54 -11.39
C PRO A 67 -20.10 21.39 -10.88
N GLY A 68 -19.48 20.24 -11.18
CA GLY A 68 -18.10 19.91 -10.84
C GLY A 68 -17.84 19.60 -9.36
N GLY A 69 -18.56 20.22 -8.42
CA GLY A 69 -18.32 20.03 -6.99
C GLY A 69 -18.73 18.64 -6.45
N ILE A 70 -19.53 17.88 -7.19
CA ILE A 70 -19.85 16.48 -6.87
C ILE A 70 -18.59 15.61 -6.89
N TRP A 71 -17.62 15.89 -7.77
CA TRP A 71 -16.36 15.16 -7.80
C TRP A 71 -15.56 15.32 -6.51
N ILE A 72 -15.57 16.53 -5.92
CA ILE A 72 -14.93 16.78 -4.62
C ILE A 72 -15.63 15.95 -3.54
N LEU A 73 -16.98 15.91 -3.55
CA LEU A 73 -17.75 15.13 -2.58
C LEU A 73 -17.49 13.61 -2.74
N LEU A 74 -17.41 13.11 -3.97
CA LEU A 74 -17.13 11.72 -4.29
C LEU A 74 -15.70 11.32 -3.89
N LEU A 75 -14.71 12.16 -4.18
CA LEU A 75 -13.32 11.95 -3.73
C LEU A 75 -13.20 12.01 -2.21
N LEU A 76 -13.96 12.89 -1.56
CA LEU A 76 -14.03 12.95 -0.10
C LEU A 76 -14.65 11.68 0.48
N LEU A 77 -15.77 11.22 -0.06
CA LEU A 77 -16.43 9.98 0.34
C LEU A 77 -15.51 8.77 0.16
N TYR A 78 -14.81 8.70 -0.98
CA TYR A 78 -13.81 7.68 -1.23
C TYR A 78 -12.69 7.71 -0.19
N SER A 79 -12.15 8.90 0.11
CA SER A 79 -11.07 9.09 1.08
C SER A 79 -11.50 8.73 2.51
N LEU A 80 -12.74 9.04 2.89
CA LEU A 80 -13.34 8.65 4.17
C LEU A 80 -13.55 7.14 4.24
N SER A 81 -14.04 6.53 3.16
CA SER A 81 -14.24 5.07 3.06
C SER A 81 -12.91 4.33 3.15
N LEU A 82 -11.88 4.80 2.44
CA LEU A 82 -10.53 4.26 2.52
C LEU A 82 -9.96 4.40 3.93
N SER A 83 -10.13 5.57 4.56
CA SER A 83 -9.70 5.80 5.94
C SER A 83 -10.40 4.87 6.92
N LEU A 84 -11.71 4.65 6.75
CA LEU A 84 -12.49 3.70 7.55
C LEU A 84 -11.96 2.27 7.37
N VAL A 85 -11.73 1.82 6.13
CA VAL A 85 -11.15 0.50 5.86
C VAL A 85 -9.79 0.37 6.54
N VAL A 86 -8.91 1.37 6.41
CA VAL A 86 -7.57 1.37 7.04
C VAL A 86 -7.65 1.32 8.56
N LEU A 87 -8.61 2.01 9.18
CA LEU A 87 -8.85 1.97 10.63
C LEU A 87 -9.44 0.65 11.11
N LEU A 88 -10.21 -0.05 10.28
CA LEU A 88 -10.79 -1.37 10.58
C LEU A 88 -9.81 -2.52 10.38
N LEU A 89 -8.71 -2.30 9.64
CA LEU A 89 -7.69 -3.32 9.45
C LEU A 89 -7.03 -3.67 10.78
N ARG A 90 -6.87 -4.97 11.02
CA ARG A 90 -6.13 -5.46 12.19
C ARG A 90 -4.67 -5.02 12.13
N PRO A 91 -4.02 -4.73 13.29
CA PRO A 91 -2.60 -4.44 13.34
C PRO A 91 -1.79 -5.55 12.69
N ARG A 92 -0.99 -5.16 11.70
CA ARG A 92 -0.07 -6.06 11.02
C ARG A 92 1.17 -5.31 10.55
N VAL A 93 2.32 -5.98 10.58
CA VAL A 93 3.59 -5.47 10.08
C VAL A 93 4.00 -6.34 8.91
N VAL A 94 4.32 -5.71 7.78
CA VAL A 94 4.72 -6.39 6.55
C VAL A 94 6.20 -6.12 6.30
N VAL A 95 6.96 -7.19 6.10
CA VAL A 95 8.39 -7.15 5.83
C VAL A 95 8.64 -7.77 4.46
N TYR A 96 9.07 -6.96 3.51
CA TYR A 96 9.41 -7.42 2.16
C TYR A 96 10.88 -7.83 2.05
N ASN A 97 11.18 -8.67 1.06
CA ASN A 97 12.53 -9.12 0.69
C ASN A 97 13.30 -9.86 1.79
N VAL A 98 12.64 -10.61 2.66
CA VAL A 98 13.31 -11.36 3.73
C VAL A 98 12.96 -12.84 3.66
N GLY A 99 13.97 -13.70 3.79
CA GLY A 99 13.77 -15.13 3.95
C GLY A 99 13.34 -15.47 5.37
N LEU A 100 12.54 -16.52 5.54
CA LEU A 100 12.07 -16.96 6.87
C LEU A 100 13.25 -17.36 7.78
N GLU A 101 14.29 -17.96 7.20
CA GLU A 101 15.50 -18.42 7.92
C GLU A 101 16.30 -17.27 8.53
N ASP A 102 16.44 -16.16 7.80
CA ASP A 102 17.11 -14.95 8.28
C ASP A 102 16.21 -14.13 9.22
N PHE A 103 14.90 -14.17 8.98
CA PHE A 103 13.93 -13.37 9.72
C PHE A 103 13.72 -13.88 11.14
N ARG A 104 13.50 -15.18 11.33
CA ARG A 104 13.11 -15.75 12.63
C ARG A 104 14.13 -15.49 13.75
N PRO A 105 15.45 -15.67 13.55
CA PRO A 105 16.44 -15.36 14.57
C PRO A 105 16.49 -13.86 14.93
N ARG A 106 16.28 -12.98 13.95
CA ARG A 106 16.24 -11.52 14.15
C ARG A 106 15.00 -11.09 14.92
N LEU A 107 13.84 -11.66 14.58
CA LEU A 107 12.63 -11.44 15.35
C LEU A 107 12.80 -11.93 16.79
N ALA A 108 13.40 -13.10 17.01
CA ALA A 108 13.69 -13.62 18.34
C ALA A 108 14.61 -12.69 19.16
N SER A 109 15.66 -12.13 18.53
CA SER A 109 16.52 -11.11 19.15
C SER A 109 15.72 -9.88 19.56
N VAL A 110 14.93 -9.31 18.64
CA VAL A 110 14.11 -8.11 18.88
C VAL A 110 13.07 -8.36 19.97
N VAL A 111 12.36 -9.48 19.91
CA VAL A 111 11.35 -9.85 20.90
C VAL A 111 11.98 -9.98 22.29
N LYS A 112 13.14 -10.64 22.41
CA LYS A 112 13.84 -10.78 23.68
C LYS A 112 14.34 -9.45 24.24
N GLN A 113 14.79 -8.54 23.36
CA GLN A 113 15.18 -7.18 23.77
C GLN A 113 14.01 -6.32 24.23
N LEU A 114 12.83 -6.52 23.61
CA LEU A 114 11.63 -5.76 23.91
C LEU A 114 10.88 -6.30 25.14
N ASP A 115 10.89 -7.62 25.33
CA ASP A 115 10.15 -8.29 26.40
C ASP A 115 10.88 -9.58 26.83
N ASN A 116 11.47 -9.53 28.03
CA ASN A 116 12.14 -10.69 28.62
C ASN A 116 11.17 -11.85 28.93
N ASP A 117 9.89 -11.55 29.17
CA ASP A 117 8.85 -12.53 29.48
C ASP A 117 8.13 -13.06 28.24
N SER A 118 8.70 -12.81 27.06
CA SER A 118 8.15 -13.26 25.79
C SER A 118 8.04 -14.79 25.70
N ARG A 119 6.92 -15.27 25.17
CA ARG A 119 6.65 -16.71 25.00
C ARG A 119 6.39 -17.04 23.54
N TRP A 120 7.08 -18.09 23.07
CA TRP A 120 6.95 -18.62 21.72
C TRP A 120 6.11 -19.89 21.72
N ALA A 121 5.24 -20.01 20.73
CA ALA A 121 4.45 -21.19 20.44
C ALA A 121 4.43 -21.41 18.91
N GLY A 122 5.40 -22.17 18.41
CA GLY A 122 5.57 -22.36 16.95
C GLY A 122 5.91 -21.06 16.23
N ASP A 123 4.96 -20.60 15.40
CA ASP A 123 5.03 -19.35 14.63
C ASP A 123 4.29 -18.19 15.32
N CYS A 124 3.71 -18.42 16.49
CA CYS A 124 3.11 -17.39 17.32
C CYS A 124 4.07 -16.95 18.42
N VAL A 125 4.11 -15.66 18.70
CA VAL A 125 4.84 -15.10 19.83
C VAL A 125 3.99 -14.08 20.56
N THR A 126 4.08 -14.14 21.88
CA THR A 126 3.36 -13.27 22.80
C THR A 126 4.37 -12.43 23.56
N LEU A 127 4.12 -11.13 23.65
CA LEU A 127 4.88 -10.16 24.43
C LEU A 127 3.96 -9.62 25.53
N PRO A 128 3.94 -10.25 26.72
CA PRO A 128 3.04 -9.88 27.81
C PRO A 128 3.19 -8.43 28.25
N SER A 129 4.43 -7.92 28.36
CA SER A 129 4.72 -6.57 28.84
C SER A 129 4.17 -5.51 27.87
N LEU A 130 4.23 -5.79 26.57
CA LEU A 130 3.70 -4.92 25.51
C LEU A 130 2.24 -5.20 25.17
N HIS A 131 1.61 -6.22 25.74
CA HIS A 131 0.25 -6.66 25.41
C HIS A 131 0.06 -6.89 23.89
N VAL A 132 1.07 -7.47 23.24
CA VAL A 132 1.05 -7.79 21.80
C VAL A 132 1.14 -9.30 21.61
N GLN A 133 0.35 -9.82 20.67
CA GLN A 133 0.40 -11.22 20.25
C GLN A 133 0.45 -11.26 18.73
N LEU A 134 1.52 -11.84 18.18
CA LEU A 134 1.80 -11.82 16.76
C LEU A 134 2.06 -13.23 16.21
N THR A 135 1.52 -13.48 15.03
CA THR A 135 1.70 -14.71 14.26
C THR A 135 2.53 -14.39 13.03
N ILE A 136 3.52 -15.23 12.75
CA ILE A 136 4.39 -15.12 11.58
C ILE A 136 3.73 -15.84 10.41
N GLU A 137 3.46 -15.12 9.34
CA GLU A 137 2.99 -15.67 8.06
C GLU A 137 4.05 -15.40 6.98
N TYR A 138 4.51 -16.46 6.31
CA TYR A 138 5.54 -16.34 5.27
C TYR A 138 4.97 -16.65 3.89
N GLN A 139 5.22 -15.74 2.95
CA GLN A 139 4.89 -15.90 1.54
C GLN A 139 6.18 -16.12 0.72
N PRO A 140 6.45 -17.35 0.25
CA PRO A 140 7.72 -17.68 -0.41
C PRO A 140 7.94 -16.97 -1.74
N TRP A 141 6.87 -16.75 -2.51
CA TRP A 141 6.95 -16.23 -3.88
C TRP A 141 7.38 -14.77 -3.95
N THR A 142 7.02 -14.00 -2.92
CA THR A 142 7.36 -12.58 -2.77
C THR A 142 8.39 -12.34 -1.66
N ARG A 143 8.89 -13.42 -1.04
CA ARG A 143 9.77 -13.41 0.15
C ARG A 143 9.31 -12.36 1.17
N THR A 144 8.01 -12.40 1.46
CA THR A 144 7.35 -11.45 2.34
C THR A 144 6.97 -12.16 3.61
N VAL A 145 7.36 -11.60 4.74
CA VAL A 145 6.91 -12.04 6.06
C VAL A 145 5.91 -11.04 6.59
N GLN A 146 4.76 -11.52 7.05
CA GLN A 146 3.76 -10.71 7.72
C GLN A 146 3.69 -11.13 9.20
N LEU A 147 3.64 -10.13 10.07
CA LEU A 147 3.31 -10.30 11.47
C LEU A 147 1.87 -9.86 11.65
N VAL A 148 0.97 -10.80 11.92
CA VAL A 148 -0.48 -10.56 12.04
C VAL A 148 -0.89 -10.66 13.50
N SER A 149 -1.83 -9.81 13.95
CA SER A 149 -2.39 -9.90 15.30
C SER A 149 -3.10 -11.24 15.55
N ALA A 150 -2.61 -12.01 16.51
CA ALA A 150 -3.21 -13.30 16.90
C ALA A 150 -4.46 -13.15 17.81
N GLY A 151 -4.52 -12.06 18.59
CA GLY A 151 -5.59 -11.78 19.57
C GLY A 151 -6.30 -10.43 19.34
N GLY A 152 -7.44 -10.24 20.01
CA GLY A 152 -8.34 -9.10 19.80
C GLY A 152 -7.88 -7.75 20.39
N ARG A 153 -7.70 -7.66 21.72
CA ARG A 153 -7.22 -6.42 22.37
C ARG A 153 -5.70 -6.43 22.37
N GLN A 154 -5.10 -5.58 21.55
CA GLN A 154 -3.65 -5.37 21.50
C GLN A 154 -3.33 -3.89 21.59
N ASP A 155 -2.21 -3.56 22.23
CA ASP A 155 -1.78 -2.18 22.37
C ASP A 155 -1.15 -1.65 21.06
N PRO A 156 -1.70 -0.58 20.44
CA PRO A 156 -1.11 0.03 19.25
C PRO A 156 0.31 0.57 19.47
N LEU A 157 0.64 1.01 20.70
CA LEU A 157 1.98 1.52 21.01
C LEU A 157 3.01 0.38 21.02
N GLY A 158 2.65 -0.77 21.60
CA GLY A 158 3.44 -2.00 21.53
C GLY A 158 3.73 -2.42 20.09
N TRP A 159 2.74 -2.40 19.20
CA TRP A 159 2.93 -2.67 17.77
C TRP A 159 3.91 -1.72 17.09
N LYS A 160 3.81 -0.42 17.38
CA LYS A 160 4.71 0.59 16.82
C LYS A 160 6.15 0.41 17.33
N GLN A 161 6.31 -0.05 18.56
CA GLN A 161 7.63 -0.35 19.13
C GLN A 161 8.25 -1.58 18.47
N VAL A 162 7.47 -2.65 18.25
CA VAL A 162 7.90 -3.83 17.48
C VAL A 162 8.29 -3.44 16.06
N GLU A 163 7.45 -2.67 15.34
CA GLU A 163 7.74 -2.18 13.98
C GLU A 163 9.09 -1.43 13.93
N ARG A 164 9.31 -0.49 14.86
CA ARG A 164 10.53 0.34 14.89
C ARG A 164 11.78 -0.48 15.21
N SER A 165 11.73 -1.34 16.21
CA SER A 165 12.88 -2.17 16.59
C SER A 165 13.22 -3.18 15.49
N LEU A 166 12.21 -3.77 14.86
CA LEU A 166 12.39 -4.69 13.74
C LEU A 166 12.95 -3.97 12.51
N ALA A 167 12.45 -2.77 12.18
CA ALA A 167 12.98 -1.96 11.10
C ALA A 167 14.44 -1.57 11.31
N LYS A 168 14.85 -1.34 12.57
CA LYS A 168 16.25 -1.06 12.92
C LYS A 168 17.14 -2.29 12.71
N GLU A 169 16.73 -3.44 13.23
CA GLU A 169 17.49 -4.70 13.16
C GLU A 169 17.64 -5.20 11.71
N LEU A 170 16.57 -5.09 10.91
CA LEU A 170 16.56 -5.60 9.53
C LEU A 170 17.26 -4.68 8.52
N ARG A 171 17.55 -3.43 8.87
CA ARG A 171 18.22 -2.48 7.97
C ARG A 171 19.64 -2.90 7.59
N GLU A 172 20.28 -3.69 8.45
CA GLU A 172 21.64 -4.19 8.26
C GLU A 172 21.70 -5.49 7.44
N VAL A 173 20.56 -6.13 7.21
CA VAL A 173 20.48 -7.36 6.44
C VAL A 173 20.56 -7.04 4.95
N LYS A 174 21.47 -7.73 4.25
CA LYS A 174 21.48 -7.75 2.79
C LYS A 174 20.61 -8.89 2.32
N SER A 175 19.72 -8.60 1.38
CA SER A 175 18.83 -9.60 0.80
C SER A 175 19.02 -9.66 -0.71
N PRO A 176 18.86 -10.83 -1.34
CA PRO A 176 18.94 -10.91 -2.78
C PRO A 176 17.81 -10.09 -3.41
N SER A 177 18.09 -9.38 -4.51
CA SER A 177 17.05 -8.73 -5.28
C SER A 177 16.10 -9.78 -5.88
N LEU A 178 14.81 -9.44 -5.97
CA LEU A 178 13.81 -10.30 -6.55
C LEU A 178 13.59 -9.96 -8.03
N PRO A 179 13.60 -10.96 -8.94
CA PRO A 179 13.30 -10.76 -10.36
C PRO A 179 11.95 -10.08 -10.60
N ILE A 180 10.95 -10.38 -9.76
CA ILE A 180 9.61 -9.78 -9.84
C ILE A 180 9.65 -8.26 -9.67
N GLY A 181 10.63 -7.73 -8.93
CA GLY A 181 10.82 -6.30 -8.73
C GLY A 181 11.14 -5.57 -10.03
N TYR A 182 11.95 -6.17 -10.90
CA TYR A 182 12.23 -5.61 -12.22
C TYR A 182 10.99 -5.63 -13.11
N GLY A 183 10.18 -6.69 -13.04
CA GLY A 183 8.90 -6.78 -13.77
C GLY A 183 7.92 -5.68 -13.35
N LEU A 184 7.74 -5.47 -12.05
CA LEU A 184 6.88 -4.40 -11.50
C LEU A 184 7.39 -3.00 -11.86
N LEU A 185 8.71 -2.80 -11.82
CA LEU A 185 9.33 -1.53 -12.17
C LEU A 185 9.17 -1.22 -13.67
N ALA A 186 9.42 -2.21 -14.52
CA ALA A 186 9.22 -2.09 -15.96
C ALA A 186 7.74 -1.83 -16.30
N PHE A 187 6.82 -2.55 -15.66
CA PHE A 187 5.38 -2.36 -15.85
C PHE A 187 4.94 -0.95 -15.43
N GLY A 188 5.36 -0.48 -14.26
CA GLY A 188 5.06 0.88 -13.80
C GLY A 188 5.61 1.95 -14.75
N LEU A 189 6.85 1.79 -15.22
CA LEU A 189 7.45 2.70 -16.21
C LEU A 189 6.73 2.68 -17.56
N LEU A 190 6.34 1.50 -18.06
CA LEU A 190 5.60 1.37 -19.31
C LEU A 190 4.23 2.03 -19.22
N LEU A 191 3.52 1.86 -18.09
CA LEU A 191 2.26 2.55 -17.86
C LEU A 191 2.43 4.07 -17.79
N ALA A 192 3.44 4.56 -17.06
CA ALA A 192 3.72 5.98 -16.93
C ALA A 192 4.11 6.61 -18.28
N CYS A 193 5.05 5.99 -19.01
CA CYS A 193 5.49 6.47 -20.32
C CYS A 193 4.38 6.36 -21.36
N GLY A 194 3.67 5.23 -21.42
CA GLY A 194 2.59 5.01 -22.37
C GLY A 194 1.45 6.01 -22.19
N SER A 195 1.02 6.25 -20.95
CA SER A 195 -0.01 7.23 -20.65
C SER A 195 0.46 8.67 -20.94
N ALA A 196 1.70 9.02 -20.60
CA ALA A 196 2.26 10.35 -20.90
C ALA A 196 2.40 10.61 -22.42
N ILE A 197 2.88 9.62 -23.18
CA ILE A 197 2.99 9.70 -24.65
C ILE A 197 1.60 9.83 -25.28
N TRP A 198 0.61 9.10 -24.78
CA TRP A 198 -0.74 9.18 -25.35
C TRP A 198 -1.38 10.56 -25.12
N VAL A 199 -1.20 11.14 -23.93
CA VAL A 199 -1.64 12.51 -23.61
C VAL A 199 -0.93 13.54 -24.51
N THR A 200 0.37 13.40 -24.77
CA THR A 200 1.10 14.36 -25.61
C THR A 200 0.71 14.26 -27.09
N LEU A 201 0.43 13.06 -27.59
CA LEU A 201 -0.02 12.84 -28.97
C LEU A 201 -1.45 13.32 -29.21
N ALA A 202 -2.29 13.32 -28.17
CA ALA A 202 -3.72 13.59 -28.28
C ALA A 202 -4.14 14.93 -27.64
N ARG A 203 -3.28 15.96 -27.74
CA ARG A 203 -3.47 17.29 -27.11
C ARG A 203 -4.85 17.91 -27.31
N GLN A 204 -5.43 17.81 -28.50
CA GLN A 204 -6.75 18.38 -28.80
C GLN A 204 -7.85 17.68 -28.00
N SER A 205 -7.89 16.34 -28.01
CA SER A 205 -8.86 15.56 -27.22
C SER A 205 -8.72 15.78 -25.72
N VAL A 206 -7.49 16.00 -25.23
CA VAL A 206 -7.23 16.30 -23.82
C VAL A 206 -7.81 17.66 -23.46
N ALA A 207 -7.63 18.68 -24.32
CA ALA A 207 -8.21 20.01 -24.10
C ALA A 207 -9.74 19.96 -24.07
N ASP A 208 -10.36 19.19 -24.98
CA ASP A 208 -11.81 19.02 -25.05
C ASP A 208 -12.36 18.29 -23.82
N SER A 209 -11.69 17.21 -23.39
CA SER A 209 -12.08 16.44 -22.18
C SER A 209 -11.94 17.27 -20.90
N LEU A 210 -10.87 18.06 -20.82
CA LEU A 210 -10.59 18.91 -19.65
C LEU A 210 -11.60 20.07 -19.60
N ALA A 211 -11.99 20.62 -20.75
CA ALA A 211 -13.07 21.60 -20.85
C ALA A 211 -14.44 21.00 -20.50
N GLU A 212 -14.71 19.75 -20.85
CA GLU A 212 -15.94 19.04 -20.50
C GLU A 212 -16.01 18.71 -19.00
N MET A 213 -14.91 18.26 -18.38
CA MET A 213 -14.82 18.07 -16.92
C MET A 213 -14.90 19.38 -16.13
N LEU A 214 -14.36 20.48 -16.68
CA LEU A 214 -14.36 21.82 -16.07
C LEU A 214 -15.56 22.68 -16.47
N ARG A 215 -16.59 22.13 -17.14
CA ARG A 215 -17.82 22.88 -17.44
C ARG A 215 -18.51 23.36 -16.15
N LEU A 216 -18.09 24.57 -15.75
CA LEU A 216 -18.93 25.73 -15.46
C LEU A 216 -20.02 25.91 -16.52
#